data_AF-A0A352RT76-F1
#
_entry.id   AF-A0A352RT76-F1
#
_cell.length_a   1.000
_cell.length_b   1.000
_cell.length_c   1.000
_cell.angle_alpha   90.00
_cell.angle_beta   90.00
_cell.angle_gamma   90.00
#
_symmetry.space_group_name_H-M   'P 1'
#
loop_
_entity.id
_entity.type
_entity.pdbx_description
1 polymer ?
#
loop_
_entity_poly.entity_id
_entity_poly.type
_entity_poly.pdbx_seq_one_letter_code
_entity_poly.pdbx_strand_id
1 'polypeptide(L)'
;ARAYHAGAQGFVSKTQNMDAILRCVESVLGGFTVFPNNNPRDNPRESRVVGDSEGLSKLTDKEVEILRMLTRGMSNKAIGKALFISNKTVSSYKTRVMKKLAADSLVDLIDFARRCRLIP
;
A
#
# COMPACT_ATOMS: atom_id res chain seq x y z
N ALA A 1 -11.48 11.61 -23.35
CA ALA A 1 -11.66 12.59 -24.44
C ALA A 1 -13.06 12.55 -25.05
N ARG A 2 -13.49 11.49 -25.76
CA ARG A 2 -14.80 11.46 -26.47
C ARG A 2 -16.03 11.75 -25.59
N ALA A 3 -16.12 11.15 -24.40
CA ALA A 3 -17.26 11.36 -23.50
C ALA A 3 -17.33 12.81 -22.95
N TYR A 4 -16.18 13.43 -22.66
CA TYR A 4 -16.12 14.83 -22.22
C TYR A 4 -16.61 15.79 -23.31
N HIS A 5 -16.17 15.60 -24.55
CA HIS A 5 -16.63 16.40 -25.69
C HIS A 5 -18.10 16.15 -26.06
N ALA A 6 -18.68 15.03 -25.61
CA ALA A 6 -20.10 14.75 -25.76
C ALA A 6 -20.97 15.40 -24.65
N GLY A 7 -20.39 16.21 -23.77
CA GLY A 7 -21.11 16.89 -22.69
C GLY A 7 -21.32 16.05 -21.43
N ALA A 8 -20.67 14.89 -21.32
CA ALA A 8 -20.73 14.14 -20.07
C ALA A 8 -20.03 14.90 -18.94
N GLN A 9 -20.65 14.92 -17.76
CA GLN A 9 -20.07 15.50 -16.55
C GLN A 9 -19.33 14.46 -15.70
N GLY A 10 -19.40 13.17 -16.06
CA GLY A 10 -18.52 12.19 -15.49
C GLY A 10 -18.40 10.89 -16.28
N PHE A 11 -17.40 10.10 -15.93
CA PHE A 11 -17.12 8.80 -16.53
C PHE A 11 -16.55 7.86 -15.47
N VAL A 12 -17.02 6.62 -15.45
CA VAL A 12 -16.53 5.57 -14.54
C VAL A 12 -16.16 4.36 -15.39
N SER A 13 -14.97 3.81 -15.18
CA SER A 13 -14.55 2.61 -15.89
C SER A 13 -15.21 1.37 -15.29
N LYS A 14 -15.52 0.38 -16.14
CA LYS A 14 -16.03 -0.94 -15.70
C LYS A 14 -15.07 -1.69 -14.76
N THR A 15 -13.80 -1.29 -14.71
CA THR A 15 -12.77 -1.88 -13.85
C THR A 15 -12.75 -1.29 -12.43
N GLN A 16 -13.49 -0.22 -12.17
CA GLN A 16 -13.52 0.43 -10.85
C GLN A 16 -14.56 -0.22 -9.92
N ASN A 17 -14.29 -0.18 -8.62
CA ASN A 17 -15.19 -0.73 -7.59
C ASN A 17 -16.51 0.08 -7.50
N MET A 18 -17.56 -0.52 -6.97
CA MET A 18 -18.89 0.06 -6.78
C MET A 18 -18.88 1.39 -6.02
N ASP A 19 -17.98 1.54 -5.03
CA ASP A 19 -17.77 2.81 -4.32
C ASP A 19 -17.35 3.98 -5.24
N ALA A 20 -16.68 3.68 -6.36
CA ALA A 20 -16.28 4.70 -7.32
C ALA A 20 -17.49 5.23 -8.09
N ILE A 21 -18.49 4.38 -8.35
CA ILE A 21 -19.74 4.78 -8.99
C ILE A 21 -20.50 5.75 -8.09
N LEU A 22 -20.70 5.38 -6.81
CA LEU A 22 -21.40 6.22 -5.83
C LEU A 22 -20.75 7.60 -5.69
N ARG A 23 -19.42 7.64 -5.50
CA ARG A 23 -18.67 8.90 -5.41
C ARG A 23 -18.77 9.75 -6.68
N CYS A 24 -18.76 9.12 -7.85
CA CYS A 24 -18.91 9.83 -9.12
C CYS A 24 -20.29 10.49 -9.21
N VAL A 25 -21.35 9.79 -8.80
CA VAL A 25 -22.72 10.33 -8.78
C VAL A 25 -22.82 11.51 -7.81
N GLU A 26 -22.35 11.36 -6.57
CA GLU A 26 -22.36 12.45 -5.58
C GLU A 26 -21.61 13.69 -6.05
N SER A 27 -20.45 13.51 -6.68
CA SER A 27 -19.62 14.61 -7.18
C SER A 27 -20.28 15.34 -8.36
N VAL A 28 -20.92 14.62 -9.28
CA VAL A 28 -21.65 15.21 -10.41
C VAL A 28 -22.88 15.97 -9.91
N LEU A 29 -23.60 15.44 -8.92
CA LEU A 29 -24.70 16.15 -8.26
C LEU A 29 -24.24 17.42 -7.54
N GLY A 30 -23.00 17.45 -7.04
CA GLY A 30 -22.35 18.63 -6.48
C GLY A 30 -21.87 19.65 -7.51
N GLY A 31 -22.08 19.41 -8.81
CA GLY A 31 -21.64 20.29 -9.89
C GLY A 31 -20.19 20.09 -10.35
N PHE A 32 -19.53 19.03 -9.87
CA PHE A 32 -18.15 18.71 -10.25
C PHE A 32 -18.09 17.76 -11.43
N THR A 33 -17.07 17.94 -12.27
CA THR A 33 -16.82 17.08 -13.42
C THR A 33 -15.85 15.97 -13.05
N VAL A 34 -16.26 14.70 -13.16
CA VAL A 34 -15.47 13.54 -12.70
C VAL A 34 -15.12 12.59 -13.84
N PHE A 35 -13.89 12.67 -14.35
CA PHE A 35 -13.37 11.70 -15.30
C PHE A 35 -12.24 10.91 -14.65
N PRO A 36 -12.12 9.59 -14.89
CA PRO A 36 -11.02 8.82 -14.38
C PRO A 36 -9.77 9.31 -15.09
N ASN A 37 -8.81 9.75 -14.29
CA ASN A 37 -7.53 10.11 -14.80
C ASN A 37 -6.75 8.81 -15.00
N ASN A 38 -6.50 8.45 -16.26
CA ASN A 38 -5.70 7.27 -16.59
C ASN A 38 -4.22 7.43 -16.22
N ASN A 39 -3.83 8.59 -15.69
CA ASN A 39 -2.53 8.80 -15.09
C ASN A 39 -2.53 8.19 -13.67
N PRO A 40 -1.82 7.08 -13.42
CA PRO A 40 -1.83 6.42 -12.11
C PRO A 40 -1.40 7.36 -10.98
N ARG A 41 -0.61 8.39 -11.31
CA ARG A 41 -0.11 9.46 -10.43
C ARG A 41 -1.21 10.34 -9.83
N ASP A 42 -2.34 10.46 -10.52
CA ASP A 42 -3.42 11.37 -10.13
C ASP A 42 -4.56 10.67 -9.37
N ASN A 43 -4.44 9.35 -9.16
CA ASN A 43 -5.31 8.59 -8.28
C ASN A 43 -4.52 8.16 -7.03
N PRO A 44 -4.62 8.89 -5.91
CA PRO A 44 -3.78 8.67 -4.72
C PRO A 44 -3.94 7.29 -4.08
N ARG A 45 -5.00 6.55 -4.43
CA ARG A 45 -5.23 5.16 -3.98
C ARG A 45 -4.51 4.15 -4.88
N GLU A 46 -4.61 4.29 -6.21
CA GLU A 46 -3.91 3.40 -7.15
C GLU A 46 -2.40 3.61 -7.11
N SER A 47 -1.93 4.87 -7.07
CA SER A 47 -0.49 5.18 -6.86
C SER A 47 0.08 4.53 -5.60
N ARG A 48 -0.68 4.53 -4.50
CA ARG A 48 -0.24 3.93 -3.24
C ARG A 48 -0.22 2.41 -3.29
N VAL A 49 -1.20 1.77 -3.92
CA VAL A 49 -1.21 0.31 -4.10
C VAL A 49 -0.05 -0.15 -4.97
N VAL A 50 0.26 0.59 -6.05
CA VAL A 50 1.41 0.30 -6.91
C VAL A 50 2.72 0.47 -6.11
N GLY A 51 2.88 1.57 -5.37
CA GLY A 51 4.06 1.81 -4.53
C GLY A 51 4.25 0.76 -3.42
N ASP A 52 3.16 0.30 -2.81
CA ASP A 52 3.18 -0.74 -1.80
C ASP A 52 3.59 -2.10 -2.40
N SER A 53 3.11 -2.43 -3.61
CA SER A 53 3.50 -3.64 -4.34
C SER A 53 4.98 -3.62 -4.78
N GLU A 54 5.49 -2.47 -5.23
CA GLU A 54 6.92 -2.27 -5.52
C GLU A 54 7.78 -2.31 -4.26
N GLY A 55 7.27 -1.82 -3.12
CA GLY A 55 7.95 -1.94 -1.84
C GLY A 55 8.13 -3.40 -1.43
N LEU A 56 7.09 -4.22 -1.59
CA LEU A 56 7.13 -5.63 -1.24
C LEU A 56 8.07 -6.43 -2.15
N SER A 57 8.11 -6.13 -3.45
CA SER A 57 9.00 -6.83 -4.41
C SER A 57 10.49 -6.55 -4.19
N LYS A 58 10.85 -5.47 -3.49
CA LYS A 58 12.24 -5.17 -3.08
C LYS A 58 12.73 -6.00 -1.89
N LEU A 59 11.80 -6.61 -1.15
CA LEU A 59 12.11 -7.45 0.00
C LEU A 59 12.36 -8.89 -0.45
N THR A 60 13.35 -9.51 0.18
CA THR A 60 13.57 -10.96 0.11
C THR A 60 12.55 -11.70 0.96
N ASP A 61 12.35 -13.00 0.71
CA ASP A 61 11.42 -13.83 1.48
C ASP A 61 11.70 -13.79 3.00
N LYS A 62 12.99 -13.80 3.37
CA LYS A 62 13.41 -13.68 4.77
C LYS A 62 13.09 -12.32 5.38
N GLU A 63 13.21 -11.24 4.62
CA GLU A 63 12.85 -9.91 5.07
C GLU A 63 11.32 -9.76 5.23
N VAL A 64 10.53 -10.36 4.33
CA VAL A 64 9.06 -10.42 4.43
C VAL A 64 8.63 -11.21 5.67
N GLU A 65 9.27 -12.35 5.94
CA GLU A 65 9.02 -13.18 7.13
C GLU A 65 9.27 -12.38 8.42
N ILE A 66 10.44 -11.72 8.51
CA ILE A 66 10.80 -10.88 9.66
C ILE A 66 9.85 -9.68 9.79
N LEU A 67 9.51 -9.00 8.70
CA LEU A 67 8.55 -7.90 8.70
C LEU A 67 7.21 -8.33 9.29
N ARG A 68 6.69 -9.49 8.88
CA ARG A 68 5.42 -10.05 9.40
C ARG A 68 5.47 -10.32 10.90
N MET A 69 6.59 -10.82 11.41
CA MET A 69 6.75 -11.08 12.85
C MET A 69 6.87 -9.78 13.66
N LEU A 70 7.63 -8.80 13.13
CA LEU A 70 7.75 -7.46 13.73
C LEU A 70 6.40 -6.77 13.83
N THR A 71 5.59 -6.82 12.76
CA THR A 71 4.30 -6.12 12.69
C THR A 71 3.23 -6.80 13.55
N ARG A 72 3.44 -8.05 13.95
CA ARG A 72 2.66 -8.76 14.99
C ARG A 72 3.13 -8.44 16.42
N GLY A 73 4.06 -7.52 16.60
CA GLY A 73 4.55 -7.10 17.92
C GLY A 73 5.59 -8.04 18.54
N MET A 74 6.17 -8.98 17.77
CA MET A 74 7.22 -9.84 18.31
C MET A 74 8.51 -9.03 18.55
N SER A 75 9.12 -9.24 19.72
CA SER A 75 10.44 -8.66 20.02
C SER A 75 11.54 -9.33 19.19
N ASN A 76 12.63 -8.62 18.91
CA ASN A 76 13.75 -9.18 18.17
C ASN A 76 14.32 -10.47 18.82
N LYS A 77 14.25 -10.59 20.15
CA LYS A 77 14.66 -11.80 20.88
C LYS A 77 13.73 -12.98 20.57
N ALA A 78 12.41 -12.75 20.54
CA ALA A 78 11.44 -13.77 20.19
C ALA A 78 11.57 -14.21 18.72
N ILE A 79 11.76 -13.25 17.81
CA ILE A 79 12.01 -13.52 16.39
C ILE A 79 13.30 -14.34 16.21
N GLY A 80 14.36 -13.96 16.89
CA GLY A 80 15.63 -14.69 16.84
C GLY A 80 15.48 -16.15 17.31
N LYS A 81 14.71 -16.39 18.38
CA LYS A 81 14.40 -17.74 18.85
C LYS A 81 13.60 -18.54 17.82
N ALA A 82 12.59 -17.93 17.21
CA ALA A 82 11.72 -18.60 16.24
C ALA A 82 12.42 -18.91 14.91
N LEU A 83 13.37 -18.07 14.48
CA LEU A 83 14.13 -18.25 13.24
C LEU A 83 15.51 -18.89 13.46
N PHE A 84 15.85 -19.28 14.69
CA PHE A 84 17.16 -19.82 15.08
C PHE A 84 18.35 -18.92 14.67
N ILE A 85 18.19 -17.61 14.82
CA ILE A 85 19.22 -16.59 14.53
C ILE A 85 19.43 -15.64 15.72
N SER A 86 20.55 -14.92 15.73
CA SER A 86 20.83 -13.97 16.80
C SER A 86 19.89 -12.76 16.77
N ASN A 87 19.57 -12.19 17.94
CA ASN A 87 18.84 -10.92 18.05
C ASN A 87 19.52 -9.79 17.25
N LYS A 88 20.86 -9.77 17.23
CA LYS A 88 21.65 -8.80 16.43
C LYS A 88 21.39 -8.98 14.94
N THR A 89 21.25 -10.22 14.47
CA THR A 89 20.90 -10.53 13.07
C THR A 89 19.50 -10.01 12.74
N VAL A 90 18.51 -10.24 13.61
CA VAL A 90 17.15 -9.68 13.43
C VAL A 90 17.18 -8.16 13.38
N SER A 91 17.96 -7.51 14.26
CA SER A 91 18.13 -6.06 14.24
C SER A 91 18.73 -5.56 12.93
N SER A 92 19.68 -6.29 12.34
CA SER A 92 20.25 -5.95 11.04
C SER A 92 19.21 -6.06 9.92
N TYR A 93 18.40 -7.14 9.91
CA TYR A 93 17.29 -7.28 8.97
C TYR A 93 16.27 -6.16 9.12
N LYS A 94 15.89 -5.80 10.35
CA LYS A 94 14.97 -4.68 10.63
C LYS A 94 15.47 -3.39 9.98
N THR A 95 16.75 -3.04 10.16
CA THR A 95 17.35 -1.84 9.55
C THR A 95 17.33 -1.90 8.02
N ARG A 96 17.61 -3.07 7.42
CA ARG A 96 17.56 -3.26 5.96
C ARG A 96 16.14 -3.10 5.41
N VAL A 97 15.15 -3.70 6.08
CA VAL A 97 13.73 -3.57 5.71
C VAL A 97 13.28 -2.11 5.80
N MET A 98 13.59 -1.42 6.90
CA MET A 98 13.29 0.01 7.07
C MET A 98 13.90 0.85 5.94
N LYS A 99 15.17 0.60 5.59
CA LYS A 99 15.84 1.31 4.49
C LYS A 99 15.21 1.02 3.12
N LYS A 100 14.86 -0.23 2.84
CA LYS A 100 14.25 -0.64 1.56
C LYS A 100 12.84 -0.06 1.36
N LEU A 101 12.09 0.08 2.45
CA LEU A 101 10.73 0.62 2.46
C LEU A 101 10.67 2.12 2.73
N ALA A 102 11.82 2.79 2.93
CA ALA A 102 11.90 4.18 3.37
C ALA A 102 11.01 4.47 4.61
N ALA A 103 11.04 3.55 5.57
CA ALA A 103 10.29 3.65 6.82
C ALA A 103 11.21 4.15 7.94
N ASP A 104 10.76 5.14 8.70
CA ASP A 104 11.53 5.76 9.79
C ASP A 104 11.23 5.13 11.15
N SER A 105 10.07 4.47 11.27
CA SER A 105 9.61 3.88 12.52
C SER A 105 9.01 2.48 12.34
N LEU A 106 8.86 1.77 13.47
CA LEU A 106 8.12 0.50 13.49
C LEU A 106 6.64 0.71 13.14
N VAL A 107 6.07 1.87 13.46
CA VAL A 107 4.68 2.21 13.14
C VAL A 107 4.50 2.28 11.63
N ASP A 108 5.45 2.89 10.91
CA ASP A 108 5.41 2.95 9.44
C ASP A 108 5.44 1.55 8.81
N LEU A 109 6.21 0.62 9.39
CA LEU A 109 6.22 -0.78 8.95
C LEU A 109 4.88 -1.49 9.22
N ILE A 110 4.24 -1.21 10.35
CA ILE A 110 2.91 -1.76 10.69
C ILE A 110 1.87 -1.23 9.71
N ASP A 111 1.88 0.07 9.44
CA ASP A 111 0.95 0.69 8.50
C ASP A 111 1.18 0.20 7.07
N PHE A 112 2.44 0.05 6.65
CA PHE A 112 2.78 -0.59 5.38
C PHE A 112 2.25 -2.03 5.31
N ALA A 113 2.47 -2.83 6.36
CA ALA A 113 2.00 -4.22 6.39
C ALA A 113 0.48 -4.33 6.36
N ARG A 114 -0.26 -3.41 7.00
CA ARG A 114 -1.73 -3.32 6.92
C ARG A 114 -2.19 -3.01 5.50
N ARG A 115 -1.59 -2.01 4.84
CA ARG A 115 -1.94 -1.65 3.46
C ARG A 115 -1.68 -2.80 2.48
N CYS A 116 -0.57 -3.51 2.67
CA CYS A 116 -0.23 -4.70 1.90
C CYS A 116 -1.00 -5.97 2.30
N ARG A 117 -1.89 -5.91 3.31
CA ARG A 117 -2.64 -7.06 3.86
C ARG A 117 -1.73 -8.21 4.33
N LEU A 118 -0.52 -7.91 4.80
CA LEU A 118 0.38 -8.91 5.41
C LEU A 118 -0.10 -9.35 6.80
N ILE A 119 -0.91 -8.52 7.44
CA ILE A 119 -1.53 -8.76 8.75
C ILE A 119 -3.03 -8.43 8.66
N PRO A 120 -3.88 -9.17 9.38
CA PRO A 120 -5.32 -8.90 9.45
C PRO A 120 -5.63 -7.57 10.14
#